data_AF-A0A2D0RYD6-F1
#
_entry.id   AF-A0A2D0RYD6-F1
#
_cell.length_a   1.000
_cell.length_b   1.000
_cell.length_c   1.000
_cell.angle_alpha   90.00
_cell.angle_beta   90.00
_cell.angle_gamma   90.00
#
_symmetry.space_group_name_H-M   'P 1'
#
loop_
_entity.id
_entity.type
_entity.pdbx_description
1 polymer ?
#
loop_
_entity_poly.entity_id
_entity_poly.type
_entity_poly.pdbx_seq_one_letter_code
_entity_poly.pdbx_strand_id
1 'polypeptide(L)'
;MNEPLMEIGELALDMWRKLMIEPLQAVLIRMLLKEIKNDRCGENPNQKVIHGVINSFVHVEQYKKKFPLKFYHEIFEGPFLTKTGEYYKQEASNLLQESNCSQYMEKVLGRLKDEEVRCRKYLHPSSYAKVIHECQQRMVADHLQFLHGECQNIVRQEKRDDMANMYTLLRAVASGLPHMIQELQLHIRDEGLRATSNLSQENMPTQFVESVLEVHSKFVQLINTVLNGDQHFMSALDKALTSVVNYREPKSICKAPELLAKYCDNLLKKSAKGMTENEVEDKLTSFITVFKYIDDKDVFQKFYARMLAKRLIHGLSLSMDSEEAMINKLKQACGYEFTSKLHRMYTDMSVSADLNNKFNNFIKTQETVVDLGISFQIYVLQAGAWPLTQVPSSTFAIPQELEKSVQMFELFYNQNFSGRKLTWLHYLCTGEVKMNYLSKPYVAMVTTYQMAVLLAFNNSEMVSYKELQESTQMNEKELQKTIKSLLDVKMINHDSQKEEIEAESTFSLNMSFTSKRTKFKITTSMQRDTPQEVEQTRSAVDEDRKMYLQAAIVRIMKARKILRHNALIQEVINQSKARFNPSISMIKKCIEVLIDKQYIERSQTSADEYSYVA
;
A
#
# COMPACT_ATOMS: atom_id res chain seq x y z
N MET A 1 -28.54 15.28 -75.40
CA MET A 1 -27.75 14.93 -74.21
C MET A 1 -27.20 16.24 -73.67
N ASN A 2 -27.61 16.65 -72.46
CA ASN A 2 -27.04 17.83 -71.81
C ASN A 2 -25.62 17.47 -71.36
N GLU A 3 -24.61 17.83 -72.14
CA GLU A 3 -23.25 17.83 -71.64
C GLU A 3 -23.16 18.89 -70.54
N PRO A 4 -22.69 18.54 -69.33
CA PRO A 4 -22.52 19.52 -68.26
C PRO A 4 -21.51 20.58 -68.70
N LEU A 5 -21.84 21.85 -68.50
CA LEU A 5 -20.88 22.94 -68.68
C LEU A 5 -19.77 22.78 -67.63
N MET A 6 -18.57 22.45 -68.07
CA MET A 6 -17.39 22.25 -67.23
C MET A 6 -16.36 23.35 -67.52
N GLU A 7 -15.56 23.72 -66.52
CA GLU A 7 -14.42 24.61 -66.77
C GLU A 7 -13.35 23.89 -67.62
N ILE A 8 -12.55 24.65 -68.37
CA ILE A 8 -11.56 24.08 -69.31
C ILE A 8 -10.58 23.09 -68.63
N GLY A 9 -10.19 23.36 -67.38
CA GLY A 9 -9.34 22.47 -66.60
C GLY A 9 -10.03 21.18 -66.18
N GLU A 10 -11.32 21.25 -65.83
CA GLU A 10 -12.12 20.07 -65.46
C GLU A 10 -12.38 19.18 -66.68
N LEU A 11 -12.68 19.79 -67.83
CA LEU A 11 -12.84 19.09 -69.11
C LEU A 11 -11.54 18.39 -69.51
N ALA A 12 -10.39 19.06 -69.38
CA ALA A 12 -9.08 18.47 -69.65
C ALA A 12 -8.81 17.24 -68.77
N LEU A 13 -9.14 17.29 -67.46
CA LEU A 13 -8.99 16.15 -66.56
C LEU A 13 -9.95 15.00 -66.90
N ASP A 14 -11.20 15.28 -67.27
CA ASP A 14 -12.15 14.25 -67.69
C ASP A 14 -11.74 13.56 -69.00
N MET A 15 -11.25 14.34 -69.97
CA MET A 15 -10.68 13.79 -71.22
C MET A 15 -9.41 12.98 -70.96
N TRP A 16 -8.51 13.46 -70.09
CA TRP A 16 -7.30 12.74 -69.69
C TRP A 16 -7.64 11.39 -69.04
N ARG A 17 -8.68 11.34 -68.19
CA ARG A 17 -9.17 10.08 -67.61
C ARG A 17 -9.57 9.07 -68.68
N LYS A 18 -10.46 9.47 -69.58
CA LYS A 18 -11.08 8.59 -70.58
C LYS A 18 -10.12 8.13 -71.68
N LEU A 19 -9.24 9.02 -72.12
CA LEU A 19 -8.37 8.75 -73.27
C LEU A 19 -7.01 8.17 -72.88
N MET A 20 -6.45 8.58 -71.74
CA MET A 20 -5.12 8.13 -71.33
C MET A 20 -5.17 7.08 -70.23
N ILE A 21 -5.92 7.34 -69.15
CA ILE A 21 -5.85 6.49 -67.95
C ILE A 21 -6.67 5.21 -68.11
N GLU A 22 -7.96 5.31 -68.44
CA GLU A 22 -8.88 4.16 -68.52
C GLU A 22 -8.40 3.04 -69.50
N PRO A 23 -7.83 3.36 -70.68
CA PRO A 23 -7.29 2.33 -71.59
C PRO A 23 -5.98 1.70 -71.10
N LEU A 24 -5.12 2.48 -70.42
CA LEU A 24 -3.79 2.05 -70.00
C LEU A 24 -3.74 1.48 -68.58
N GLN A 25 -4.79 1.69 -67.77
CA GLN A 25 -4.80 1.42 -66.32
C GLN A 25 -4.31 0.02 -65.96
N ALA A 26 -4.77 -1.02 -66.68
CA ALA A 26 -4.43 -2.40 -66.34
C ALA A 26 -2.93 -2.71 -66.50
N VAL A 27 -2.30 -2.17 -67.55
CA VAL A 27 -0.85 -2.31 -67.78
C VAL A 27 -0.08 -1.43 -66.82
N LEU A 28 -0.54 -0.19 -66.64
CA LEU A 28 0.11 0.83 -65.83
C LEU A 28 0.15 0.42 -64.35
N ILE A 29 -0.95 -0.06 -63.78
CA ILE A 29 -0.99 -0.58 -62.39
C ILE A 29 -0.03 -1.75 -62.24
N ARG A 30 -0.03 -2.70 -63.19
CA ARG A 30 0.86 -3.87 -63.13
C ARG A 30 2.33 -3.46 -63.11
N MET A 31 2.70 -2.48 -63.96
CA MET A 31 4.06 -1.95 -64.00
C MET A 31 4.43 -1.21 -62.71
N LEU A 32 3.55 -0.34 -62.20
CA LEU A 32 3.77 0.36 -60.92
C LEU A 32 3.99 -0.63 -59.77
N LEU A 33 3.14 -1.65 -59.66
CA LEU A 33 3.27 -2.66 -58.60
C LEU A 33 4.55 -3.48 -58.73
N LYS A 34 5.01 -3.74 -59.96
CA LYS A 34 6.30 -4.41 -60.22
C LYS A 34 7.47 -3.53 -59.81
N GLU A 35 7.51 -2.27 -60.21
CA GLU A 35 8.57 -1.32 -59.82
C GLU A 35 8.62 -1.11 -58.31
N ILE A 36 7.46 -1.03 -57.65
CA ILE A 36 7.40 -0.95 -56.19
C ILE A 36 7.94 -2.22 -55.55
N LYS A 37 7.60 -3.41 -56.08
CA LYS A 37 8.18 -4.67 -55.59
C LYS A 37 9.70 -4.68 -55.76
N ASN A 38 10.21 -4.20 -56.89
CA ASN A 38 11.64 -4.09 -57.15
C ASN A 38 12.33 -3.13 -56.17
N ASP A 39 11.68 -2.01 -55.82
CA ASP A 39 12.12 -1.10 -54.74
C ASP A 39 12.14 -1.77 -53.36
N ARG A 40 11.26 -2.75 -53.10
CA ARG A 40 11.34 -3.59 -51.89
C ARG A 40 12.52 -4.54 -51.90
N CYS A 41 12.93 -5.01 -53.08
CA CYS A 41 14.08 -5.89 -53.28
C CYS A 41 15.42 -5.13 -53.39
N GLY A 42 15.42 -3.80 -53.27
CA GLY A 42 16.63 -2.96 -53.28
C GLY A 42 17.04 -2.42 -54.65
N GLU A 43 16.22 -2.59 -55.69
CA GLU A 43 16.41 -1.87 -56.95
C GLU A 43 15.96 -0.41 -56.79
N ASN A 44 16.60 0.55 -57.44
CA ASN A 44 16.24 1.98 -57.34
C ASN A 44 15.45 2.42 -58.58
N PRO A 45 14.11 2.28 -58.61
CA PRO A 45 13.32 2.73 -59.74
C PRO A 45 13.25 4.26 -59.80
N ASN A 46 12.80 4.81 -60.93
CA ASN A 46 12.61 6.25 -61.07
C ASN A 46 11.41 6.73 -60.23
N GLN A 47 11.68 7.07 -58.97
CA GLN A 47 10.70 7.48 -57.98
C GLN A 47 9.84 8.68 -58.44
N LYS A 48 10.43 9.59 -59.25
CA LYS A 48 9.71 10.76 -59.80
C LYS A 48 8.63 10.34 -60.79
N VAL A 49 8.90 9.32 -61.59
CA VAL A 49 7.92 8.78 -62.56
C VAL A 49 6.79 8.06 -61.81
N ILE A 50 7.11 7.20 -60.84
CA ILE A 50 6.11 6.51 -60.02
C ILE A 50 5.19 7.53 -59.32
N HIS A 51 5.78 8.52 -58.66
CA HIS A 51 5.03 9.57 -57.97
C HIS A 51 4.20 10.43 -58.94
N GLY A 52 4.76 10.81 -60.10
CA GLY A 52 4.03 11.58 -61.11
C GLY A 52 2.81 10.85 -61.66
N VAL A 53 2.93 9.54 -61.90
CA VAL A 53 1.84 8.70 -62.37
C VAL A 53 0.76 8.52 -61.29
N ILE A 54 1.16 8.27 -60.04
CA ILE A 54 0.23 8.18 -58.91
C ILE A 54 -0.49 9.51 -58.68
N ASN A 55 0.22 10.64 -58.77
CA ASN A 55 -0.40 11.96 -58.72
C ASN A 55 -1.39 12.15 -59.87
N SER A 56 -1.13 11.64 -61.07
CA SER A 56 -2.11 11.69 -62.15
C SER A 56 -3.43 10.99 -61.76
N PHE A 57 -3.38 9.84 -61.08
CA PHE A 57 -4.58 9.18 -60.54
C PHE A 57 -5.29 9.96 -59.46
N VAL A 58 -4.57 10.73 -58.65
CA VAL A 58 -5.15 11.59 -57.60
C VAL A 58 -5.80 12.83 -58.20
N HIS A 59 -5.14 13.51 -59.14
CA HIS A 59 -5.56 14.81 -59.66
C HIS A 59 -6.72 14.69 -60.68
N VAL A 60 -6.87 13.53 -61.35
CA VAL A 60 -7.87 13.34 -62.41
C VAL A 60 -9.32 13.46 -61.94
N GLU A 61 -9.60 13.28 -60.65
CA GLU A 61 -10.92 13.50 -60.05
C GLU A 61 -10.96 14.65 -59.04
N GLN A 62 -9.89 15.45 -58.94
CA GLN A 62 -9.78 16.51 -57.95
C GLN A 62 -10.85 17.60 -58.13
N TYR A 63 -11.31 17.83 -59.36
CA TYR A 63 -12.40 18.78 -59.64
C TYR A 63 -13.76 18.33 -59.08
N LYS A 64 -13.94 17.02 -58.80
CA LYS A 64 -15.17 16.50 -58.21
C LYS A 64 -15.20 16.85 -56.72
N LYS A 65 -16.02 17.83 -56.33
CA LYS A 65 -16.25 18.22 -54.91
C LYS A 65 -16.70 17.06 -54.02
N LYS A 66 -17.31 16.01 -54.61
CA LYS A 66 -17.77 14.81 -53.92
C LYS A 66 -16.82 13.64 -54.23
N PHE A 67 -16.03 13.24 -53.21
CA PHE A 67 -15.03 12.15 -53.25
C PHE A 67 -13.86 12.35 -54.24
N PRO A 68 -12.99 13.36 -54.03
CA PRO A 68 -11.89 13.68 -54.95
C PRO A 68 -10.82 12.57 -55.10
N LEU A 69 -10.81 11.57 -54.20
CA LEU A 69 -9.84 10.46 -54.19
C LEU A 69 -10.43 9.13 -54.62
N LYS A 70 -11.71 9.09 -55.05
CA LYS A 70 -12.40 7.82 -55.34
C LYS A 70 -11.66 7.01 -56.40
N PHE A 71 -11.27 7.63 -57.51
CA PHE A 71 -10.51 6.97 -58.56
C PHE A 71 -9.18 6.41 -58.07
N TYR A 72 -8.40 7.18 -57.30
CA TYR A 72 -7.15 6.70 -56.72
C TYR A 72 -7.36 5.48 -55.81
N HIS A 73 -8.39 5.51 -54.96
CA HIS A 73 -8.69 4.41 -54.05
C HIS A 73 -9.09 3.12 -54.78
N GLU A 74 -9.95 3.22 -55.80
CA GLU A 74 -10.46 2.07 -56.55
C GLU A 74 -9.43 1.47 -57.51
N ILE A 75 -8.70 2.33 -58.22
CA ILE A 75 -7.83 1.92 -59.32
C ILE A 75 -6.44 1.52 -58.82
N PHE A 76 -5.88 2.23 -57.83
CA PHE A 76 -4.51 1.99 -57.39
C PHE A 76 -4.40 1.51 -55.94
N GLU A 77 -5.03 2.19 -54.97
CA GLU A 77 -4.84 1.90 -53.54
C GLU A 77 -5.25 0.45 -53.17
N GLY A 78 -6.41 -0.02 -53.64
CA GLY A 78 -6.89 -1.38 -53.37
C GLY A 78 -5.94 -2.48 -53.87
N PRO A 79 -5.58 -2.50 -55.17
CA PRO A 79 -4.58 -3.43 -55.71
C PRO A 79 -3.21 -3.31 -55.03
N PHE A 80 -2.80 -2.09 -54.71
CA PHE A 80 -1.54 -1.82 -54.02
C PHE A 80 -1.50 -2.41 -52.60
N LEU A 81 -2.55 -2.19 -51.80
CA LEU A 81 -2.67 -2.80 -50.47
C LEU A 81 -2.67 -4.33 -50.54
N THR A 82 -3.41 -4.89 -51.50
CA THR A 82 -3.46 -6.35 -51.70
C THR A 82 -2.08 -6.94 -52.00
N LYS A 83 -1.34 -6.35 -52.96
CA LYS A 83 0.02 -6.81 -53.29
C LYS A 83 1.05 -6.53 -52.20
N THR A 84 0.84 -5.48 -51.42
CA THR A 84 1.66 -5.19 -50.23
C THR A 84 1.45 -6.25 -49.15
N GLY A 85 0.20 -6.62 -48.88
CA GLY A 85 -0.14 -7.69 -47.96
C GLY A 85 0.42 -9.05 -48.41
N GLU A 86 0.29 -9.41 -49.70
CA GLU A 86 0.88 -10.64 -50.25
C GLU A 86 2.41 -10.67 -50.09
N TYR A 87 3.09 -9.57 -50.40
CA TYR A 87 4.54 -9.46 -50.26
C TYR A 87 4.99 -9.64 -48.81
N TYR A 88 4.40 -8.89 -47.88
CA TYR A 88 4.81 -8.95 -46.47
C TYR A 88 4.38 -10.24 -45.77
N LYS A 89 3.34 -10.92 -46.25
CA LYS A 89 2.98 -12.26 -45.79
C LYS A 89 4.05 -13.29 -46.19
N GLN A 90 4.57 -13.22 -47.41
CA GLN A 90 5.66 -14.08 -47.86
C GLN A 90 6.97 -13.77 -47.13
N GLU A 91 7.32 -12.48 -47.02
CA GLU A 91 8.51 -12.04 -46.29
C GLU A 91 8.45 -12.48 -44.82
N ALA A 92 7.33 -12.28 -44.12
CA ALA A 92 7.16 -12.72 -42.74
C ALA A 92 7.36 -14.24 -42.59
N SER A 93 6.81 -15.03 -43.52
CA SER A 93 6.98 -16.49 -43.52
C SER A 93 8.44 -16.91 -43.71
N ASN A 94 9.18 -16.24 -44.61
CA ASN A 94 10.60 -16.51 -44.82
C ASN A 94 11.43 -16.12 -43.58
N LEU A 95 11.18 -14.94 -43.02
CA LEU A 95 11.86 -14.46 -41.82
C LEU A 95 11.62 -15.36 -40.61
N LEU A 96 10.42 -15.93 -40.48
CA LEU A 96 10.07 -16.85 -39.41
C LEU A 96 10.85 -18.18 -39.49
N GLN A 97 11.18 -18.65 -40.71
CA GLN A 97 11.95 -19.88 -40.91
C GLN A 97 13.45 -19.66 -40.72
N GLU A 98 13.97 -18.49 -41.09
CA GLU A 98 15.40 -18.21 -41.14
C GLU A 98 15.96 -17.51 -39.89
N SER A 99 15.09 -16.96 -39.03
CA SER A 99 15.51 -16.10 -37.91
C SER A 99 14.84 -16.51 -36.60
N ASN A 100 15.54 -16.28 -35.48
CA ASN A 100 14.93 -16.41 -34.16
C ASN A 100 13.97 -15.23 -33.87
N CYS A 101 13.17 -15.32 -32.80
CA CYS A 101 12.17 -14.28 -32.50
C CYS A 101 12.77 -12.87 -32.34
N SER A 102 13.93 -12.74 -31.69
CA SER A 102 14.63 -11.46 -31.53
C SER A 102 14.96 -10.82 -32.89
N GLN A 103 15.64 -11.57 -33.75
CA GLN A 103 16.01 -11.12 -35.09
C GLN A 103 14.78 -10.88 -35.99
N TYR A 104 13.74 -11.70 -35.84
CA TYR A 104 12.47 -11.51 -36.52
C TYR A 104 11.89 -10.14 -36.20
N MET A 105 11.79 -9.78 -34.92
CA MET A 105 11.24 -8.49 -34.49
C MET A 105 12.06 -7.30 -35.02
N GLU A 106 13.38 -7.37 -34.95
CA GLU A 106 14.27 -6.31 -35.47
C GLU A 106 14.09 -6.12 -36.98
N LYS A 107 14.07 -7.22 -37.75
CA LYS A 107 13.88 -7.17 -39.20
C LYS A 107 12.50 -6.65 -39.56
N VAL A 108 11.44 -7.07 -38.85
CA VAL A 108 10.08 -6.54 -39.05
C VAL A 108 10.03 -5.04 -38.78
N LEU A 109 10.63 -4.56 -37.67
CA LEU A 109 10.69 -3.13 -37.37
C LEU A 109 11.45 -2.34 -38.45
N GLY A 110 12.54 -2.88 -38.96
CA GLY A 110 13.28 -2.31 -40.10
C GLY A 110 12.39 -2.20 -41.34
N ARG A 111 11.72 -3.30 -41.72
CA ARG A 111 10.80 -3.35 -42.87
C ARG A 111 9.63 -2.37 -42.75
N LEU A 112 9.05 -2.21 -41.57
CA LEU A 112 7.99 -1.23 -41.32
C LEU A 112 8.49 0.21 -41.52
N LYS A 113 9.70 0.53 -41.05
CA LYS A 113 10.32 1.85 -41.29
C LYS A 113 10.62 2.08 -42.77
N ASP A 114 11.16 1.08 -43.46
CA ASP A 114 11.43 1.16 -44.89
C ASP A 114 10.14 1.39 -45.68
N GLU A 115 9.07 0.68 -45.35
CA GLU A 115 7.76 0.86 -46.00
C GLU A 115 7.16 2.23 -45.69
N GLU A 116 7.32 2.75 -44.48
CA GLU A 116 6.85 4.09 -44.12
C GLU A 116 7.56 5.18 -44.94
N VAL A 117 8.89 5.09 -45.05
CA VAL A 117 9.69 6.00 -45.87
C VAL A 117 9.29 5.86 -47.34
N ARG A 118 9.10 4.63 -47.82
CA ARG A 118 8.67 4.33 -49.19
C ARG A 118 7.29 4.92 -49.50
N CYS A 119 6.33 4.75 -48.60
CA CYS A 119 4.98 5.32 -48.73
C CYS A 119 5.04 6.84 -48.92
N ARG A 120 5.87 7.54 -48.14
CA ARG A 120 6.03 8.99 -48.21
C ARG A 120 6.70 9.48 -49.50
N LYS A 121 7.42 8.61 -50.22
CA LYS A 121 8.08 8.98 -51.50
C LYS A 121 7.11 9.13 -52.65
N TYR A 122 6.10 8.26 -52.75
CA TYR A 122 5.26 8.21 -53.95
C TYR A 122 3.74 8.08 -53.73
N LEU A 123 3.26 7.76 -52.52
CA LEU A 123 1.82 7.59 -52.25
C LEU A 123 1.15 8.89 -51.79
N HIS A 124 -0.18 8.90 -51.85
CA HIS A 124 -0.98 9.95 -51.23
C HIS A 124 -1.08 9.76 -49.70
N PRO A 125 -1.11 10.82 -48.87
CA PRO A 125 -1.17 10.72 -47.41
C PRO A 125 -2.33 9.91 -46.83
N SER A 126 -3.44 9.78 -47.55
CA SER A 126 -4.58 8.94 -47.14
C SER A 126 -4.26 7.45 -47.08
N SER A 127 -3.19 7.00 -47.76
CA SER A 127 -2.79 5.60 -47.82
C SER A 127 -1.77 5.21 -46.76
N TYR A 128 -1.01 6.17 -46.18
CA TYR A 128 0.12 5.87 -45.30
C TYR A 128 -0.28 4.97 -44.13
N ALA A 129 -1.33 5.35 -43.39
CA ALA A 129 -1.81 4.58 -42.24
C ALA A 129 -2.35 3.21 -42.64
N LYS A 130 -3.05 3.10 -43.79
CA LYS A 130 -3.62 1.84 -44.28
C LYS A 130 -2.55 0.83 -44.66
N VAL A 131 -1.48 1.30 -45.30
CA VAL A 131 -0.37 0.44 -45.75
C VAL A 131 0.40 -0.08 -44.55
N ILE A 132 0.75 0.79 -43.61
CA ILE A 132 1.44 0.39 -42.38
C ILE A 132 0.59 -0.59 -41.58
N HIS A 133 -0.72 -0.34 -41.48
CA HIS A 133 -1.65 -1.27 -40.83
C HIS A 133 -1.69 -2.63 -41.51
N GLU A 134 -1.76 -2.70 -42.85
CA GLU A 134 -1.69 -3.97 -43.58
C GLU A 134 -0.36 -4.70 -43.33
N CYS A 135 0.77 -3.99 -43.31
CA CYS A 135 2.07 -4.60 -43.00
C CYS A 135 2.13 -5.15 -41.57
N GLN A 136 1.62 -4.39 -40.59
CA GLN A 136 1.54 -4.83 -39.20
C GLN A 136 0.61 -6.03 -39.04
N GLN A 137 -0.51 -6.05 -39.76
CA GLN A 137 -1.44 -7.18 -39.74
C GLN A 137 -0.74 -8.46 -40.24
N ARG A 138 -0.06 -8.40 -41.40
CA ARG A 138 0.60 -9.58 -42.00
C ARG A 138 1.84 -10.03 -41.25
N MET A 139 2.68 -9.09 -40.79
CA MET A 139 3.97 -9.43 -40.18
C MET A 139 3.88 -9.63 -38.67
N VAL A 140 2.89 -9.05 -37.99
CA VAL A 140 2.79 -9.12 -36.51
C VAL A 140 1.55 -9.88 -36.09
N ALA A 141 0.37 -9.45 -36.52
CA ALA A 141 -0.89 -10.02 -36.01
C ALA A 141 -1.12 -11.46 -36.48
N ASP A 142 -0.82 -11.79 -37.73
CA ASP A 142 -0.97 -13.15 -38.28
C ASP A 142 0.00 -14.15 -37.60
N HIS A 143 1.08 -13.66 -36.97
CA HIS A 143 2.11 -14.46 -36.28
C HIS A 143 2.15 -14.24 -34.77
N LEU A 144 1.04 -13.75 -34.19
CA LEU A 144 0.98 -13.34 -32.79
C LEU A 144 1.30 -14.47 -31.81
N GLN A 145 0.87 -15.70 -32.10
CA GLN A 145 1.13 -16.87 -31.26
C GLN A 145 2.62 -17.17 -31.10
N PHE A 146 3.41 -16.95 -32.15
CA PHE A 146 4.87 -17.13 -32.10
C PHE A 146 5.52 -16.09 -31.18
N LEU A 147 5.13 -14.82 -31.32
CA LEU A 147 5.62 -13.73 -30.46
C LEU A 147 5.20 -13.95 -29.00
N HIS A 148 3.97 -14.42 -28.76
CA HIS A 148 3.49 -14.77 -27.42
C HIS A 148 4.24 -15.96 -26.82
N GLY A 149 4.58 -16.98 -27.62
CA GLY A 149 5.37 -18.14 -27.17
C GLY A 149 6.74 -17.76 -26.59
N GLU A 150 7.41 -16.76 -27.18
CA GLU A 150 8.71 -16.27 -26.68
C GLU A 150 8.60 -15.13 -25.65
N CYS A 151 7.39 -14.56 -25.46
CA CYS A 151 7.16 -13.46 -24.54
C CYS A 151 7.56 -13.82 -23.11
N GLN A 152 7.19 -15.02 -22.65
CA GLN A 152 7.55 -15.51 -21.33
C GLN A 152 9.07 -15.58 -21.12
N ASN A 153 9.81 -16.06 -22.11
CA ASN A 153 11.28 -16.16 -22.04
C ASN A 153 11.93 -14.77 -21.98
N ILE A 154 11.48 -13.85 -22.83
CA ILE A 154 12.00 -12.46 -22.89
C ILE A 154 11.75 -11.74 -21.56
N VAL A 155 10.56 -11.91 -20.98
CA VAL A 155 10.19 -11.31 -19.69
C VAL A 155 11.01 -11.93 -18.56
N ARG A 156 11.06 -13.26 -18.44
CA ARG A 156 11.76 -13.94 -17.34
C ARG A 156 13.28 -13.78 -17.37
N GLN A 157 13.87 -13.67 -18.57
CA GLN A 157 15.30 -13.42 -18.74
C GLN A 157 15.64 -11.93 -18.79
N GLU A 158 14.64 -11.05 -18.64
CA GLU A 158 14.77 -9.59 -18.66
C GLU A 158 15.57 -9.04 -19.87
N LYS A 159 15.36 -9.64 -21.06
CA LYS A 159 16.00 -9.17 -22.30
C LYS A 159 15.41 -7.83 -22.73
N ARG A 160 16.03 -6.73 -22.28
CA ARG A 160 15.48 -5.36 -22.42
C ARG A 160 15.24 -4.92 -23.86
N ASP A 161 16.18 -5.18 -24.76
CA ASP A 161 16.06 -4.77 -26.17
C ASP A 161 14.93 -5.54 -26.87
N ASP A 162 14.88 -6.86 -26.67
CA ASP A 162 13.81 -7.72 -27.19
C ASP A 162 12.44 -7.31 -26.63
N MET A 163 12.38 -6.95 -25.35
CA MET A 163 11.16 -6.49 -24.70
C MET A 163 10.68 -5.14 -25.26
N ALA A 164 11.59 -4.19 -25.55
CA ALA A 164 11.26 -2.93 -26.21
C ALA A 164 10.74 -3.14 -27.63
N ASN A 165 11.39 -4.03 -28.39
CA ASN A 165 10.98 -4.40 -29.74
C ASN A 165 9.60 -5.06 -29.74
N MET A 166 9.39 -6.02 -28.84
CA MET A 166 8.12 -6.70 -28.65
C MET A 166 7.01 -5.73 -28.24
N TYR A 167 7.26 -4.85 -27.28
CA TYR A 167 6.30 -3.82 -26.87
C TYR A 167 5.89 -2.92 -28.05
N THR A 168 6.85 -2.46 -28.85
CA THR A 168 6.60 -1.59 -30.01
C THR A 168 5.72 -2.29 -31.05
N LEU A 169 5.99 -3.56 -31.36
CA LEU A 169 5.21 -4.34 -32.32
C LEU A 169 3.82 -4.70 -31.79
N LEU A 170 3.73 -5.18 -30.55
CA LEU A 170 2.47 -5.62 -29.95
C LEU A 170 1.53 -4.45 -29.63
N ARG A 171 2.06 -3.25 -29.35
CA ARG A 171 1.25 -2.04 -29.16
C ARG A 171 0.49 -1.62 -30.42
N ALA A 172 1.06 -1.91 -31.59
CA ALA A 172 0.42 -1.60 -32.86
C ALA A 172 -0.77 -2.52 -33.17
N VAL A 173 -0.87 -3.67 -32.50
CA VAL A 173 -1.92 -4.67 -32.70
C VAL A 173 -2.90 -4.63 -31.52
N ALA A 174 -4.20 -4.44 -31.78
CA ALA A 174 -5.22 -4.27 -30.74
C ALA A 174 -5.27 -5.43 -29.71
N SER A 175 -4.94 -6.65 -30.12
CA SER A 175 -4.90 -7.85 -29.28
C SER A 175 -3.48 -8.28 -28.86
N GLY A 176 -2.47 -7.45 -29.11
CA GLY A 176 -1.07 -7.83 -28.92
C GLY A 176 -0.60 -7.79 -27.46
N LEU A 177 -0.84 -6.67 -26.78
CA LEU A 177 -0.34 -6.39 -25.43
C LEU A 177 -0.91 -7.26 -24.29
N PRO A 178 -2.18 -7.72 -24.28
CA PRO A 178 -2.76 -8.41 -23.12
C PRO A 178 -1.94 -9.59 -22.60
N HIS A 179 -1.36 -10.40 -23.49
CA HIS A 179 -0.53 -11.54 -23.10
C HIS A 179 0.79 -11.09 -22.46
N MET A 180 1.47 -10.08 -23.03
CA MET A 180 2.72 -9.54 -22.47
C MET A 180 2.49 -8.91 -21.09
N ILE A 181 1.36 -8.24 -20.89
CA ILE A 181 0.95 -7.69 -19.60
C ILE A 181 0.76 -8.81 -18.58
N GLN A 182 0.11 -9.91 -18.96
CA GLN A 182 -0.10 -11.08 -18.11
C GLN A 182 1.23 -11.75 -17.73
N GLU A 183 2.13 -11.98 -18.68
CA GLU A 183 3.43 -12.59 -18.41
C GLU A 183 4.30 -11.71 -17.49
N LEU A 184 4.30 -10.38 -17.71
CA LEU A 184 4.99 -9.46 -16.80
C LEU A 184 4.37 -9.50 -15.40
N GLN A 185 3.04 -9.50 -15.29
CA GLN A 185 2.36 -9.59 -14.00
C GLN A 185 2.75 -10.88 -13.24
N LEU A 186 2.80 -12.02 -13.94
CA LEU A 186 3.19 -13.31 -13.36
C LEU A 186 4.66 -13.30 -12.92
N HIS A 187 5.55 -12.75 -13.75
CA HIS A 187 6.97 -12.66 -13.43
C HIS A 187 7.22 -11.77 -12.21
N ILE A 188 6.59 -10.58 -12.15
CA ILE A 188 6.69 -9.67 -10.99
C ILE A 188 6.19 -10.37 -9.72
N ARG A 189 5.07 -11.10 -9.82
CA ARG A 189 4.51 -11.83 -8.67
C ARG A 189 5.48 -12.89 -8.17
N ASP A 190 6.04 -13.71 -9.06
CA ASP A 190 6.97 -14.78 -8.71
C ASP A 190 8.25 -14.22 -8.09
N GLU A 191 8.84 -13.18 -8.71
CA GLU A 191 10.02 -12.49 -8.17
C GLU A 191 9.74 -11.88 -6.79
N GLY A 192 8.59 -11.23 -6.62
CA GLY A 192 8.18 -10.65 -5.33
C GLY A 192 7.96 -11.71 -4.25
N LEU A 193 7.37 -12.86 -4.58
CA LEU A 193 7.22 -13.97 -3.64
C LEU A 193 8.58 -14.56 -3.23
N ARG A 194 9.50 -14.77 -4.18
CA ARG A 194 10.86 -15.25 -3.87
C ARG A 194 11.60 -14.29 -2.94
N ALA A 195 11.52 -12.99 -3.21
CA ALA A 195 12.16 -11.95 -2.40
C ALA A 195 11.59 -11.89 -0.97
N THR A 196 10.30 -12.17 -0.79
CA THR A 196 9.62 -12.09 0.51
C THR A 196 9.52 -13.41 1.28
N SER A 197 9.85 -14.55 0.67
CA SER A 197 9.74 -15.87 1.31
C SER A 197 10.93 -16.22 2.22
N ASN A 198 12.13 -15.72 1.92
CA ASN A 198 13.39 -16.13 2.58
C ASN A 198 13.86 -15.16 3.67
N LEU A 199 12.93 -14.55 4.41
CA LEU A 199 13.26 -13.50 5.38
C LEU A 199 13.71 -14.08 6.73
N SER A 200 14.78 -13.51 7.28
CA SER A 200 15.28 -13.88 8.61
C SER A 200 14.33 -13.41 9.72
N GLN A 201 14.21 -14.19 10.80
CA GLN A 201 13.27 -13.86 11.90
C GLN A 201 13.65 -12.60 12.69
N GLU A 202 14.94 -12.27 12.80
CA GLU A 202 15.42 -11.19 13.67
C GLU A 202 15.11 -9.78 13.12
N ASN A 203 15.13 -9.59 11.79
CA ASN A 203 14.89 -8.30 11.14
C ASN A 203 13.75 -8.34 10.10
N MET A 204 12.82 -9.28 10.30
CA MET A 204 11.77 -9.58 9.32
C MET A 204 10.95 -8.35 8.87
N PRO A 205 10.54 -7.39 9.74
CA PRO A 205 9.81 -6.20 9.30
C PRO A 205 10.58 -5.32 8.32
N THR A 206 11.87 -5.08 8.59
CA THR A 206 12.75 -4.25 7.73
C THR A 206 13.02 -4.92 6.41
N GLN A 207 13.42 -6.20 6.45
CA GLN A 207 13.72 -6.95 5.23
C GLN A 207 12.47 -7.10 4.36
N PHE A 208 11.30 -7.33 4.95
CA PHE A 208 10.05 -7.42 4.18
C PHE A 208 9.75 -6.13 3.40
N VAL A 209 9.80 -4.97 4.06
CA VAL A 209 9.48 -3.69 3.41
C VAL A 209 10.54 -3.34 2.37
N GLU A 210 11.82 -3.53 2.68
CA GLU A 210 12.91 -3.22 1.75
C GLU A 210 12.89 -4.14 0.52
N SER A 211 12.63 -5.45 0.67
CA SER A 211 12.48 -6.36 -0.46
C SER A 211 11.28 -6.01 -1.36
N VAL A 212 10.14 -5.60 -0.78
CA VAL A 212 8.99 -5.15 -1.59
C VAL A 212 9.33 -3.85 -2.35
N LEU A 213 10.02 -2.91 -1.70
CA LEU A 213 10.45 -1.65 -2.32
C LEU A 213 11.49 -1.87 -3.43
N GLU A 214 12.40 -2.80 -3.25
CA GLU A 214 13.41 -3.18 -4.25
C GLU A 214 12.72 -3.72 -5.51
N VAL A 215 11.81 -4.68 -5.35
CA VAL A 215 11.03 -5.25 -6.45
C VAL A 215 10.20 -4.17 -7.14
N HIS A 216 9.51 -3.30 -6.37
CA HIS A 216 8.77 -2.17 -6.93
C HIS A 216 9.67 -1.25 -7.75
N SER A 217 10.80 -0.80 -7.20
CA SER A 217 11.72 0.13 -7.88
C SER A 217 12.29 -0.48 -9.16
N LYS A 218 12.73 -1.74 -9.11
CA LYS A 218 13.26 -2.50 -10.26
C LYS A 218 12.26 -2.51 -11.42
N PHE A 219 11.00 -2.86 -11.15
CA PHE A 219 10.00 -2.98 -12.21
C PHE A 219 9.41 -1.64 -12.65
N VAL A 220 9.33 -0.62 -11.79
CA VAL A 220 9.01 0.75 -12.23
C VAL A 220 10.07 1.26 -13.19
N GLN A 221 11.36 1.04 -12.90
CA GLN A 221 12.45 1.43 -13.80
C GLN A 221 12.38 0.66 -15.13
N LEU A 222 12.13 -0.65 -15.08
CA LEU A 222 11.97 -1.47 -16.28
C LEU A 222 10.81 -0.95 -17.16
N ILE A 223 9.64 -0.69 -16.57
CA ILE A 223 8.46 -0.21 -17.30
C ILE A 223 8.72 1.18 -17.89
N ASN A 224 9.36 2.09 -17.14
CA ASN A 224 9.63 3.44 -17.63
C ASN A 224 10.67 3.46 -18.76
N THR A 225 11.70 2.62 -18.68
CA THR A 225 12.80 2.61 -19.66
C THR A 225 12.50 1.78 -20.91
N VAL A 226 11.85 0.63 -20.75
CA VAL A 226 11.64 -0.35 -21.84
C VAL A 226 10.23 -0.29 -22.41
N LEU A 227 9.23 -0.02 -21.56
CA LEU A 227 7.80 -0.04 -21.91
C LEU A 227 7.19 1.36 -21.96
N ASN A 228 8.03 2.41 -22.02
CA ASN A 228 7.64 3.82 -22.16
C ASN A 228 6.60 4.32 -21.11
N GLY A 229 6.62 3.76 -19.90
CA GLY A 229 5.70 4.18 -18.83
C GLY A 229 4.22 3.85 -19.10
N ASP A 230 3.97 2.81 -19.89
CA ASP A 230 2.62 2.40 -20.26
C ASP A 230 1.75 2.04 -19.05
N GLN A 231 0.57 2.65 -18.97
CA GLN A 231 -0.32 2.56 -17.82
C GLN A 231 -0.89 1.16 -17.59
N HIS A 232 -1.02 0.34 -18.64
CA HIS A 232 -1.50 -1.04 -18.48
C HIS A 232 -0.47 -1.90 -17.77
N PHE A 233 0.82 -1.70 -18.08
CA PHE A 233 1.92 -2.39 -17.40
C PHE A 233 2.13 -1.88 -15.98
N MET A 234 1.97 -0.57 -15.73
CA MET A 234 1.95 -0.02 -14.37
C MET A 234 0.81 -0.62 -13.54
N SER A 235 -0.40 -0.75 -14.11
CA SER A 235 -1.52 -1.40 -13.44
C SER A 235 -1.26 -2.88 -13.17
N ALA A 236 -0.57 -3.57 -14.06
CA ALA A 236 -0.17 -4.97 -13.86
C ALA A 236 0.87 -5.11 -12.75
N LEU A 237 1.85 -4.21 -12.67
CA LEU A 237 2.79 -4.12 -11.55
C LEU A 237 2.05 -3.91 -10.22
N ASP A 238 1.12 -2.95 -10.15
CA ASP A 238 0.33 -2.68 -8.95
C ASP A 238 -0.49 -3.91 -8.53
N LYS A 239 -1.12 -4.60 -9.49
CA LYS A 239 -1.87 -5.85 -9.21
C LYS A 239 -0.96 -6.98 -8.72
N ALA A 240 0.22 -7.12 -9.33
CA ALA A 240 1.19 -8.14 -8.93
C ALA A 240 1.68 -7.87 -7.50
N LEU A 241 2.12 -6.65 -7.20
CA LEU A 241 2.61 -6.28 -5.87
C LEU A 241 1.52 -6.32 -4.80
N THR A 242 0.29 -5.91 -5.13
CA THR A 242 -0.87 -6.11 -4.23
C THR A 242 -1.06 -7.59 -3.91
N SER A 243 -0.88 -8.48 -4.90
CA SER A 243 -0.96 -9.92 -4.67
C SER A 243 0.22 -10.48 -3.87
N VAL A 244 1.41 -9.91 -3.97
CA VAL A 244 2.61 -10.32 -3.20
C VAL A 244 2.48 -9.87 -1.76
N VAL A 245 2.15 -8.60 -1.53
CA VAL A 245 2.02 -8.01 -0.19
C VAL A 245 0.90 -8.69 0.61
N ASN A 246 -0.22 -9.00 -0.02
CA ASN A 246 -1.34 -9.69 0.63
C ASN A 246 -1.27 -11.22 0.48
N TYR A 247 -0.13 -11.77 0.03
CA TYR A 247 0.03 -13.22 -0.08
C TYR A 247 -0.02 -13.85 1.32
N ARG A 248 -0.76 -14.95 1.42
CA ARG A 248 -0.86 -15.76 2.62
C ARG A 248 -0.84 -17.23 2.24
N GLU A 249 -0.06 -18.02 2.97
CA GLU A 249 -0.16 -19.47 2.91
C GLU A 249 -1.56 -19.92 3.32
N PRO A 250 -2.09 -21.02 2.77
CA PRO A 250 -3.39 -21.56 3.18
C PRO A 250 -3.42 -21.78 4.69
N LYS A 251 -4.47 -21.27 5.37
CA LYS A 251 -4.65 -21.25 6.84
C LYS A 251 -3.77 -20.27 7.62
N SER A 252 -2.87 -19.53 6.96
CA SER A 252 -2.07 -18.49 7.60
C SER A 252 -2.74 -17.12 7.50
N ILE A 253 -2.52 -16.28 8.50
CA ILE A 253 -3.03 -14.91 8.57
C ILE A 253 -2.05 -14.00 7.82
N CYS A 254 -2.56 -13.02 7.09
CA CYS A 254 -1.72 -12.02 6.43
C CYS A 254 -0.94 -11.23 7.50
N LYS A 255 0.38 -11.36 7.52
CA LYS A 255 1.26 -10.67 8.49
C LYS A 255 1.74 -9.31 7.98
N ALA A 256 1.58 -9.00 6.68
CA ALA A 256 2.10 -7.79 6.09
C ALA A 256 1.66 -6.49 6.81
N PRO A 257 0.38 -6.29 7.20
CA PRO A 257 -0.03 -5.10 7.94
C PRO A 257 0.67 -4.94 9.30
N GLU A 258 0.90 -6.06 10.00
CA GLU A 258 1.57 -6.07 11.30
C GLU A 258 3.07 -5.79 11.15
N LEU A 259 3.72 -6.41 10.16
CA LEU A 259 5.14 -6.17 9.85
C LEU A 259 5.36 -4.73 9.45
N LEU A 260 4.47 -4.19 8.62
CA LEU A 260 4.53 -2.81 8.18
C LEU A 260 4.37 -1.83 9.37
N ALA A 261 3.47 -2.12 10.31
CA ALA A 261 3.34 -1.34 11.55
C ALA A 261 4.62 -1.38 12.41
N LYS A 262 5.22 -2.57 12.58
CA LYS A 262 6.49 -2.74 13.31
C LYS A 262 7.65 -2.02 12.64
N TYR A 263 7.71 -2.02 11.32
CA TYR A 263 8.72 -1.30 10.55
C TYR A 263 8.66 0.21 10.83
N CYS A 264 7.47 0.81 10.72
CA CYS A 264 7.27 2.21 11.08
C CYS A 264 7.61 2.51 12.54
N ASP A 265 7.21 1.62 13.46
CA ASP A 265 7.52 1.78 14.87
C ASP A 265 9.03 1.77 15.14
N ASN A 266 9.79 0.91 14.45
CA ASN A 266 11.24 0.89 14.55
C ASN A 266 11.88 2.17 13.99
N LEU A 267 11.38 2.71 12.86
CA LEU A 267 11.90 3.96 12.28
C LEU A 267 11.65 5.19 13.18
N LEU A 268 10.50 5.21 13.87
CA LEU A 268 10.07 6.36 14.68
C LEU A 268 10.53 6.30 16.15
N LYS A 269 11.33 5.31 16.54
CA LYS A 269 11.87 5.18 17.90
C LYS A 269 13.22 5.87 18.05
N LYS A 270 13.48 6.51 19.21
CA LYS A 270 14.79 7.08 19.60
C LYS A 270 15.96 6.08 19.54
N SER A 271 15.67 4.78 19.63
CA SER A 271 16.67 3.72 19.54
C SER A 271 17.11 3.40 18.12
N ALA A 272 16.47 3.97 17.09
CA ALA A 272 16.91 3.92 15.69
C ALA A 272 18.19 4.76 15.54
N LYS A 273 19.32 4.20 15.98
CA LYS A 273 20.61 4.87 15.89
C LYS A 273 21.10 4.83 14.44
N GLY A 274 21.51 5.99 13.92
CA GLY A 274 22.30 6.09 12.69
C GLY A 274 21.60 6.69 11.47
N MET A 275 20.32 7.07 11.57
CA MET A 275 19.58 7.70 10.47
C MET A 275 19.40 9.20 10.70
N THR A 276 19.48 9.98 9.63
CA THR A 276 19.13 11.41 9.66
C THR A 276 17.61 11.61 9.54
N GLU A 277 17.08 12.75 9.97
CA GLU A 277 15.63 13.05 9.85
C GLU A 277 15.14 12.96 8.39
N ASN A 278 15.95 13.42 7.44
CA ASN A 278 15.64 13.33 6.01
C ASN A 278 15.58 11.87 5.53
N GLU A 279 16.53 11.03 5.94
CA GLU A 279 16.52 9.61 5.57
C GLU A 279 15.30 8.88 6.14
N VAL A 280 14.91 9.21 7.37
CA VAL A 280 13.67 8.69 7.97
C VAL A 280 12.47 9.12 7.15
N GLU A 281 12.39 10.40 6.75
CA GLU A 281 11.27 10.89 5.94
C GLU A 281 11.20 10.23 4.55
N ASP A 282 12.33 10.00 3.89
CA ASP A 282 12.39 9.30 2.60
C ASP A 282 11.91 7.85 2.72
N LYS A 283 12.31 7.15 3.79
CA LYS A 283 11.81 5.81 4.09
C LYS A 283 10.32 5.81 4.43
N LEU A 284 9.82 6.79 5.18
CA LEU A 284 8.39 6.95 5.45
C LEU A 284 7.58 7.27 4.19
N THR A 285 8.17 7.98 3.23
CA THR A 285 7.52 8.26 1.94
C THR A 285 7.46 6.99 1.08
N SER A 286 8.55 6.23 1.02
CA SER A 286 8.60 4.93 0.35
C SER A 286 7.64 3.92 0.97
N PHE A 287 7.53 3.92 2.30
CA PHE A 287 6.57 3.12 3.05
C PHE A 287 5.13 3.31 2.55
N ILE A 288 4.72 4.55 2.21
CA ILE A 288 3.35 4.82 1.76
C ILE A 288 3.06 4.08 0.44
N THR A 289 4.06 3.83 -0.38
CA THR A 289 3.93 3.00 -1.60
C THR A 289 3.54 1.57 -1.23
N VAL A 290 4.23 0.94 -0.28
CA VAL A 290 3.89 -0.42 0.18
C VAL A 290 2.53 -0.44 0.89
N PHE A 291 2.23 0.58 1.67
CA PHE A 291 0.95 0.72 2.37
C PHE A 291 -0.25 0.78 1.43
N LYS A 292 -0.10 1.37 0.23
CA LYS A 292 -1.18 1.39 -0.79
C LYS A 292 -1.55 -0.02 -1.27
N TYR A 293 -0.60 -0.96 -1.25
CA TYR A 293 -0.81 -2.35 -1.67
C TYR A 293 -1.43 -3.22 -0.59
N ILE A 294 -1.63 -2.73 0.63
CA ILE A 294 -2.26 -3.50 1.71
C ILE A 294 -3.79 -3.44 1.59
N ASP A 295 -4.43 -4.61 1.66
CA ASP A 295 -5.89 -4.72 1.73
C ASP A 295 -6.40 -4.44 3.16
N ASP A 296 -5.81 -5.09 4.16
CA ASP A 296 -6.24 -5.04 5.58
C ASP A 296 -5.63 -3.84 6.34
N LYS A 297 -6.00 -2.62 5.94
CA LYS A 297 -5.47 -1.36 6.51
C LYS A 297 -5.94 -1.11 7.96
N ASP A 298 -7.09 -1.65 8.34
CA ASP A 298 -7.61 -1.60 9.70
C ASP A 298 -6.76 -2.39 10.70
N VAL A 299 -6.22 -3.54 10.29
CA VAL A 299 -5.23 -4.31 11.06
C VAL A 299 -4.00 -3.44 11.31
N PHE A 300 -3.44 -2.85 10.25
CA PHE A 300 -2.32 -1.91 10.38
C PHE A 300 -2.67 -0.77 11.34
N GLN A 301 -3.84 -0.15 11.20
CA GLN A 301 -4.28 0.98 12.03
C GLN A 301 -4.25 0.62 13.52
N LYS A 302 -4.75 -0.56 13.90
CA LYS A 302 -4.84 -0.99 15.29
C LYS A 302 -3.47 -1.28 15.89
N PHE A 303 -2.60 -1.99 15.15
CA PHE A 303 -1.22 -2.23 15.58
C PHE A 303 -0.44 -0.91 15.68
N TYR A 304 -0.55 -0.05 14.66
CA TYR A 304 0.12 1.25 14.62
C TYR A 304 -0.35 2.16 15.76
N ALA A 305 -1.66 2.26 16.01
CA ALA A 305 -2.22 3.06 17.09
C ALA A 305 -1.69 2.60 18.46
N ARG A 306 -1.61 1.28 18.69
CA ARG A 306 -1.09 0.71 19.93
C ARG A 306 0.39 1.01 20.12
N MET A 307 1.18 0.87 19.05
CA MET A 307 2.61 1.20 19.06
C MET A 307 2.84 2.70 19.28
N LEU A 308 2.09 3.57 18.58
CA LEU A 308 2.13 5.01 18.77
C LEU A 308 1.77 5.39 20.22
N ALA A 309 0.72 4.79 20.80
CA ALA A 309 0.35 5.03 22.20
C ALA A 309 1.50 4.68 23.15
N LYS A 310 2.16 3.52 22.97
CA LYS A 310 3.34 3.14 23.75
C LYS A 310 4.50 4.14 23.56
N ARG A 311 4.76 4.61 22.32
CA ARG A 311 5.82 5.58 22.04
C ARG A 311 5.57 6.94 22.69
N LEU A 312 4.33 7.44 22.59
CA LEU A 312 3.91 8.71 23.17
C LEU A 312 3.98 8.68 24.70
N ILE A 313 3.39 7.66 25.35
CA ILE A 313 3.35 7.55 26.82
C ILE A 313 4.74 7.38 27.41
N HIS A 314 5.60 6.58 26.78
CA HIS A 314 6.93 6.29 27.31
C HIS A 314 8.04 7.21 26.77
N GLY A 315 7.68 8.26 26.01
CA GLY A 315 8.61 9.23 25.45
C GLY A 315 9.67 8.61 24.53
N LEU A 316 9.31 7.56 23.79
CA LEU A 316 10.21 6.79 22.91
C LEU A 316 10.25 7.32 21.46
N SER A 317 9.37 8.26 21.10
CA SER A 317 9.34 8.86 19.76
C SER A 317 10.61 9.64 19.45
N LEU A 318 11.17 9.43 18.25
CA LEU A 318 12.37 10.10 17.75
C LEU A 318 12.19 11.63 17.73
N SER A 319 11.11 12.08 17.09
CA SER A 319 10.70 13.48 16.98
C SER A 319 9.18 13.55 16.91
N MET A 320 8.59 14.56 17.57
CA MET A 320 7.13 14.77 17.54
C MET A 320 6.67 15.26 16.16
N ASP A 321 7.50 16.06 15.48
CA ASP A 321 7.20 16.57 14.14
C ASP A 321 7.16 15.43 13.11
N SER A 322 8.07 14.44 13.24
CA SER A 322 8.05 13.25 12.38
C SER A 322 6.81 12.38 12.61
N GLU A 323 6.33 12.26 13.85
CA GLU A 323 5.09 11.54 14.16
C GLU A 323 3.87 12.26 13.55
N GLU A 324 3.81 13.58 13.63
CA GLU A 324 2.77 14.39 13.00
C GLU A 324 2.80 14.27 11.47
N ALA A 325 3.98 14.37 10.86
CA ALA A 325 4.18 14.19 9.42
C ALA A 325 3.69 12.80 8.97
N MET A 326 3.97 11.75 9.75
CA MET A 326 3.49 10.40 9.45
C MET A 326 1.97 10.29 9.51
N ILE A 327 1.33 10.87 10.53
CA ILE A 327 -0.14 10.92 10.64
C ILE A 327 -0.74 11.66 9.44
N ASN A 328 -0.11 12.74 8.98
CA ASN A 328 -0.55 13.49 7.81
C ASN A 328 -0.40 12.69 6.50
N LYS A 329 0.69 11.95 6.32
CA LYS A 329 0.85 11.04 5.16
C LYS A 329 -0.21 9.94 5.15
N LEU A 330 -0.52 9.35 6.31
CA LEU A 330 -1.63 8.38 6.44
C LEU A 330 -3.00 9.01 6.16
N LYS A 331 -3.22 10.26 6.57
CA LYS A 331 -4.45 11.01 6.30
C LYS A 331 -4.64 11.25 4.81
N GLN A 332 -3.57 11.57 4.07
CA GLN A 332 -3.63 11.73 2.62
C GLN A 332 -3.95 10.41 1.91
N ALA A 333 -3.43 9.28 2.40
CA ALA A 333 -3.64 7.97 1.78
C ALA A 333 -5.00 7.33 2.11
N CYS A 334 -5.54 7.51 3.33
CA CYS A 334 -6.73 6.81 3.83
C CYS A 334 -7.88 7.71 4.30
N GLY A 335 -7.70 9.04 4.27
CA GLY A 335 -8.70 10.00 4.70
C GLY A 335 -8.69 10.30 6.20
N TYR A 336 -9.52 11.27 6.59
CA TYR A 336 -9.55 11.83 7.94
C TYR A 336 -10.11 10.86 9.01
N GLU A 337 -11.17 10.11 8.71
CA GLU A 337 -11.75 9.19 9.70
C GLU A 337 -10.76 8.13 10.18
N PHE A 338 -9.87 7.68 9.29
CA PHE A 338 -8.83 6.70 9.59
C PHE A 338 -7.80 7.24 10.59
N THR A 339 -7.41 8.51 10.47
CA THR A 339 -6.36 9.11 11.31
C THR A 339 -6.89 9.93 12.49
N SER A 340 -8.20 10.16 12.56
CA SER A 340 -8.86 10.98 13.60
C SER A 340 -8.44 10.63 15.04
N LYS A 341 -8.42 9.33 15.37
CA LYS A 341 -7.96 8.84 16.68
C LYS A 341 -6.47 9.08 16.91
N LEU A 342 -5.63 8.87 15.90
CA LEU A 342 -4.18 9.10 15.98
C LEU A 342 -3.87 10.58 16.23
N HIS A 343 -4.54 11.47 15.51
CA HIS A 343 -4.37 12.91 15.68
C HIS A 343 -4.85 13.37 17.07
N ARG A 344 -5.93 12.76 17.57
CA ARG A 344 -6.42 13.03 18.92
C ARG A 344 -5.45 12.57 20.01
N MET A 345 -4.79 11.41 19.85
CA MET A 345 -3.73 10.98 20.76
C MET A 345 -2.56 11.97 20.78
N TYR A 346 -2.19 12.53 19.61
CA TYR A 346 -1.15 13.55 19.52
C TYR A 346 -1.56 14.83 20.25
N THR A 347 -2.77 15.35 19.99
CA THR A 347 -3.26 16.57 20.66
C THR A 347 -3.43 16.40 22.17
N ASP A 348 -3.82 15.21 22.64
CA ASP A 348 -3.95 14.91 24.07
C ASP A 348 -2.60 15.06 24.80
N MET A 349 -1.47 14.78 24.13
CA MET A 349 -0.14 14.93 24.71
C MET A 349 0.21 16.41 24.92
N SER A 350 -0.05 17.27 23.93
CA SER A 350 0.15 18.72 24.04
C SER A 350 -0.77 19.33 25.12
N VAL A 351 -2.05 18.96 25.12
CA VAL A 351 -3.02 19.43 26.12
C VAL A 351 -2.64 18.97 27.53
N SER A 352 -2.08 17.77 27.67
CA SER A 352 -1.58 17.28 28.96
C SER A 352 -0.41 18.11 29.47
N ALA A 353 0.51 18.56 28.61
CA ALA A 353 1.59 19.45 29.02
C ALA A 353 1.05 20.78 29.56
N ASP A 354 0.07 21.37 28.88
CA ASP A 354 -0.59 22.60 29.35
C ASP A 354 -1.35 22.41 30.66
N LEU A 355 -2.01 21.25 30.84
CA LEU A 355 -2.69 20.90 32.09
C LEU A 355 -1.71 20.76 33.25
N ASN A 356 -0.54 20.16 33.03
CA ASN A 356 0.51 20.09 34.05
C ASN A 356 1.00 21.49 34.46
N ASN A 357 1.17 22.41 33.51
CA ASN A 357 1.56 23.78 33.81
C ASN A 357 0.50 24.51 34.63
N LYS A 358 -0.78 24.34 34.29
CA LYS A 358 -1.91 24.89 35.06
C LYS A 358 -1.99 24.30 36.47
N PHE A 359 -1.77 23.00 36.63
CA PHE A 359 -1.73 22.34 37.93
C PHE A 359 -0.56 22.83 38.81
N ASN A 360 0.63 22.96 38.23
CA ASN A 360 1.79 23.51 38.93
C ASN A 360 1.57 24.95 39.38
N ASN A 361 0.84 25.75 38.61
CA ASN A 361 0.44 27.09 39.02
C ASN A 361 -0.60 27.06 40.14
N PHE A 362 -1.61 26.18 40.04
CA PHE A 362 -2.63 26.00 41.08
C PHE A 362 -2.02 25.67 42.44
N ILE A 363 -1.04 24.75 42.49
CA ILE A 363 -0.34 24.40 43.74
C ILE A 363 0.41 25.61 44.34
N LYS A 364 1.01 26.46 43.49
CA LYS A 364 1.78 27.64 43.94
C LYS A 364 0.89 28.78 44.43
N THR A 365 -0.34 28.88 43.94
CA THR A 365 -1.25 30.02 44.21
C THR A 365 -2.20 29.76 45.39
N GLN A 366 -2.26 28.54 45.93
CA GLN A 366 -3.03 28.29 47.16
C GLN A 366 -2.42 29.06 48.36
N GLU A 367 -3.29 29.53 49.26
CA GLU A 367 -2.91 30.32 50.46
C GLU A 367 -1.89 29.59 51.35
N THR A 368 -1.86 28.26 51.28
CA THR A 368 -0.81 27.41 51.84
C THR A 368 -0.06 26.74 50.70
N VAL A 369 1.26 26.90 50.65
CA VAL A 369 2.10 26.21 49.67
C VAL A 369 2.04 24.71 49.97
N VAL A 370 1.27 23.97 49.18
CA VAL A 370 1.18 22.51 49.32
C VAL A 370 2.45 21.91 48.71
N ASP A 371 3.43 21.61 49.54
CA ASP A 371 4.58 20.82 49.10
C ASP A 371 4.14 19.37 48.85
N LEU A 372 4.29 18.92 47.61
CA LEU A 372 4.03 17.55 47.20
C LEU A 372 5.18 16.62 47.57
N GLY A 373 6.38 17.14 47.84
CA GLY A 373 7.58 16.33 48.12
C GLY A 373 8.12 15.53 46.92
N ILE A 374 7.40 15.51 45.79
CA ILE A 374 7.77 14.79 44.56
C ILE A 374 7.55 15.65 43.31
N SER A 375 8.33 15.37 42.26
CA SER A 375 8.03 15.88 40.93
C SER A 375 6.91 15.04 40.32
N PHE A 376 5.78 15.68 40.01
CA PHE A 376 4.58 15.01 39.52
C PHE A 376 4.22 15.52 38.12
N GLN A 377 4.02 14.59 37.18
CA GLN A 377 3.54 14.86 35.84
C GLN A 377 2.42 13.88 35.49
N ILE A 378 1.39 14.37 34.83
CA ILE A 378 0.23 13.58 34.45
C ILE A 378 -0.09 13.67 32.96
N TYR A 379 -0.58 12.58 32.40
CA TYR A 379 -1.16 12.55 31.06
C TYR A 379 -2.65 12.29 31.16
N VAL A 380 -3.45 13.25 30.68
CA VAL A 380 -4.90 13.16 30.64
C VAL A 380 -5.31 12.75 29.23
N LEU A 381 -5.70 11.49 29.09
CA LEU A 381 -5.93 10.84 27.79
C LEU A 381 -7.41 10.54 27.58
N GLN A 382 -7.93 10.76 26.37
CA GLN A 382 -9.34 10.50 26.07
C GLN A 382 -9.60 9.00 25.81
N ALA A 383 -10.36 8.34 26.69
CA ALA A 383 -10.61 6.90 26.63
C ALA A 383 -11.09 6.37 25.26
N GLY A 384 -11.85 7.16 24.48
CA GLY A 384 -12.35 6.74 23.16
C GLY A 384 -11.33 6.79 22.01
N ALA A 385 -10.22 7.51 22.18
CA ALA A 385 -9.21 7.71 21.14
C ALA A 385 -8.01 6.77 21.31
N TRP A 386 -7.69 6.39 22.54
CA TRP A 386 -6.52 5.59 22.88
C TRP A 386 -6.83 4.10 22.88
N PRO A 387 -5.97 3.24 22.29
CA PRO A 387 -6.14 1.78 22.28
C PRO A 387 -5.65 1.17 23.60
N LEU A 388 -6.06 1.75 24.73
CA LEU A 388 -5.73 1.27 26.05
C LEU A 388 -6.87 0.38 26.51
N THR A 389 -6.64 -0.93 26.52
CA THR A 389 -7.60 -1.88 27.07
C THR A 389 -7.81 -1.55 28.54
N GLN A 390 -9.06 -1.35 28.95
CA GLN A 390 -9.40 -1.36 30.37
C GLN A 390 -9.15 -2.77 30.87
N VAL A 391 -7.91 -3.05 31.30
CA VAL A 391 -7.66 -4.20 32.15
C VAL A 391 -8.62 -4.03 33.33
N PRO A 392 -9.34 -5.09 33.77
CA PRO A 392 -10.19 -5.01 34.95
C PRO A 392 -9.33 -4.37 36.04
N SER A 393 -9.81 -3.24 36.57
CA SER A 393 -9.10 -2.39 37.52
C SER A 393 -8.32 -3.28 38.48
N SER A 394 -7.00 -3.39 38.29
CA SER A 394 -6.19 -3.99 39.35
C SER A 394 -6.44 -3.08 40.54
N THR A 395 -6.84 -3.66 41.66
CA THR A 395 -7.10 -2.94 42.91
C THR A 395 -5.78 -2.46 43.47
N PHE A 396 -4.96 -1.75 42.71
CA PHE A 396 -3.63 -1.36 43.10
C PHE A 396 -3.70 -0.30 44.20
N ALA A 397 -3.11 -0.60 45.35
CA ALA A 397 -2.93 0.36 46.41
C ALA A 397 -1.76 1.28 46.04
N ILE A 398 -2.07 2.56 45.85
CA ILE A 398 -1.08 3.58 45.51
C ILE A 398 -0.22 3.86 46.76
N PRO A 399 1.11 3.94 46.64
CA PRO A 399 1.97 4.32 47.77
C PRO A 399 1.57 5.68 48.38
N GLN A 400 1.68 5.81 49.70
CA GLN A 400 1.25 7.00 50.45
C GLN A 400 1.94 8.28 49.96
N GLU A 401 3.19 8.16 49.49
CA GLU A 401 3.97 9.27 48.95
C GLU A 401 3.35 9.87 47.68
N LEU A 402 2.59 9.09 46.91
CA LEU A 402 1.92 9.57 45.68
C LEU A 402 0.46 9.98 45.92
N GLU A 403 -0.17 9.46 46.97
CA GLU A 403 -1.60 9.63 47.24
C GLU A 403 -1.99 11.11 47.31
N LYS A 404 -1.18 11.92 48.01
CA LYS A 404 -1.40 13.37 48.12
C LYS A 404 -1.41 14.05 46.75
N SER A 405 -0.48 13.71 45.86
CA SER A 405 -0.41 14.29 44.52
C SER A 405 -1.63 13.93 43.66
N VAL A 406 -2.08 12.67 43.76
CA VAL A 406 -3.28 12.18 43.07
C VAL A 406 -4.53 12.93 43.54
N GLN A 407 -4.74 13.02 44.86
CA GLN A 407 -5.90 13.71 45.43
C GLN A 407 -5.94 15.20 45.07
N MET A 408 -4.80 15.89 45.17
CA MET A 408 -4.71 17.31 44.80
C MET A 408 -4.97 17.52 43.31
N PHE A 409 -4.52 16.61 42.45
CA PHE A 409 -4.82 16.67 41.03
C PHE A 409 -6.31 16.43 40.73
N GLU A 410 -6.94 15.45 41.39
CA GLU A 410 -8.39 15.21 41.23
C GLU A 410 -9.22 16.43 41.65
N LEU A 411 -8.85 17.08 42.75
CA LEU A 411 -9.49 18.31 43.21
C LEU A 411 -9.35 19.43 42.17
N PHE A 412 -8.14 19.67 41.66
CA PHE A 412 -7.88 20.63 40.59
C PHE A 412 -8.68 20.31 39.32
N TYR A 413 -8.74 19.03 38.92
CA TYR A 413 -9.40 18.62 37.70
C TYR A 413 -10.93 18.75 37.81
N ASN A 414 -11.51 18.36 38.94
CA ASN A 414 -12.95 18.46 39.19
C ASN A 414 -13.44 19.91 39.29
N GLN A 415 -12.60 20.84 39.77
CA GLN A 415 -12.90 22.27 39.78
C GLN A 415 -12.96 22.86 38.37
N ASN A 416 -12.09 22.39 37.47
CA ASN A 416 -11.95 22.95 36.13
C ASN A 416 -12.83 22.25 35.09
N PHE A 417 -13.24 21.01 35.33
CA PHE A 417 -14.02 20.21 34.39
C PHE A 417 -15.20 19.53 35.08
N SER A 418 -16.40 20.04 34.80
CA SER A 418 -17.66 19.41 35.21
C SER A 418 -18.08 18.30 34.24
N GLY A 419 -18.60 17.19 34.77
CA GLY A 419 -19.16 16.08 33.98
C GLY A 419 -18.15 15.08 33.40
N ARG A 420 -16.86 15.17 33.77
CA ARG A 420 -15.82 14.20 33.39
C ARG A 420 -15.43 13.35 34.59
N LYS A 421 -15.05 12.09 34.35
CA LYS A 421 -14.54 11.17 35.37
C LYS A 421 -13.12 10.73 35.00
N LEU A 422 -12.19 10.83 35.94
CA LEU A 422 -10.84 10.31 35.78
C LEU A 422 -10.81 8.80 36.08
N THR A 423 -9.97 8.07 35.35
CA THR A 423 -9.69 6.66 35.59
C THR A 423 -8.19 6.47 35.49
N TRP A 424 -7.58 6.01 36.56
CA TRP A 424 -6.13 5.90 36.67
C TRP A 424 -5.63 4.59 36.06
N LEU A 425 -4.61 4.68 35.22
CA LEU A 425 -3.99 3.53 34.54
C LEU A 425 -2.56 3.30 35.06
N HIS A 426 -2.45 2.82 36.30
CA HIS A 426 -1.17 2.71 37.01
C HIS A 426 -0.12 1.82 36.33
N TYR A 427 -0.53 0.83 35.53
CA TYR A 427 0.38 -0.06 34.80
C TYR A 427 1.19 0.66 33.70
N LEU A 428 0.75 1.85 33.24
CA LEU A 428 1.45 2.67 32.25
C LEU A 428 2.39 3.70 32.88
N CYS A 429 2.22 3.94 34.19
CA CYS A 429 2.94 4.98 34.91
C CYS A 429 4.39 4.54 35.22
N THR A 430 5.28 5.54 35.25
CA THR A 430 6.70 5.37 35.57
C THR A 430 7.14 6.43 36.57
N GLY A 431 8.13 6.11 37.40
CA GLY A 431 8.73 7.02 38.37
C GLY A 431 10.24 6.87 38.45
N GLU A 432 10.89 7.87 39.05
CA GLU A 432 12.33 7.81 39.37
C GLU A 432 12.48 7.53 40.88
N VAL A 433 13.12 6.41 41.22
CA VAL A 433 13.46 6.08 42.61
C VAL A 433 14.95 6.31 42.84
N LYS A 434 15.27 7.08 43.89
CA LYS A 434 16.66 7.33 44.33
C LYS A 434 17.02 6.37 45.45
N MET A 435 18.07 5.59 45.24
CA MET A 435 18.58 4.63 46.22
C MET A 435 19.61 5.33 47.11
N ASN A 436 19.19 5.67 48.33
CA ASN A 436 20.04 6.41 49.27
C ASN A 436 20.85 5.51 50.21
N TYR A 437 20.56 4.20 50.25
CA TYR A 437 21.20 3.23 51.14
C TYR A 437 22.56 2.71 50.62
N LEU A 438 22.89 2.98 49.35
CA LEU A 438 24.14 2.55 48.71
C LEU A 438 25.21 3.64 48.81
N SER A 439 26.48 3.23 48.74
CA SER A 439 27.63 4.16 48.76
C SER A 439 27.63 5.16 47.60
N LYS A 440 26.97 4.84 46.49
CA LYS A 440 26.72 5.74 45.36
C LYS A 440 25.22 5.96 45.20
N PRO A 441 24.76 7.21 45.00
CA PRO A 441 23.35 7.49 44.77
C PRO A 441 22.97 7.02 43.36
N TYR A 442 22.28 5.87 43.29
CA TYR A 442 21.72 5.36 42.05
C TYR A 442 20.29 5.86 41.84
N VAL A 443 19.93 6.21 40.61
CA VAL A 443 18.58 6.60 40.22
C VAL A 443 18.03 5.59 39.21
N ALA A 444 17.02 4.84 39.62
CA ALA A 444 16.35 3.88 38.75
C ALA A 444 15.03 4.44 38.22
N MET A 445 14.86 4.40 36.91
CA MET A 445 13.55 4.60 36.28
C MET A 445 12.78 3.28 36.35
N VAL A 446 11.68 3.28 37.08
CA VAL A 446 10.88 2.10 37.38
C VAL A 446 9.42 2.32 37.00
N THR A 447 8.67 1.24 36.78
CA THR A 447 7.21 1.30 36.67
C THR A 447 6.59 1.59 38.05
N THR A 448 5.36 2.10 38.09
CA THR A 448 4.68 2.36 39.38
C THR A 448 4.49 1.10 40.23
N TYR A 449 4.31 -0.07 39.59
CA TYR A 449 4.29 -1.36 40.30
C TYR A 449 5.63 -1.71 40.94
N GLN A 450 6.73 -1.53 40.21
CA GLN A 450 8.07 -1.71 40.77
C GLN A 450 8.35 -0.69 41.88
N MET A 451 7.88 0.55 41.73
CA MET A 451 8.04 1.59 42.74
C MET A 451 7.32 1.23 44.04
N ALA A 452 6.10 0.71 43.97
CA ALA A 452 5.36 0.29 45.17
C ALA A 452 6.07 -0.86 45.92
N VAL A 453 6.60 -1.84 45.17
CA VAL A 453 7.41 -2.92 45.78
C VAL A 453 8.68 -2.36 46.43
N LEU A 454 9.38 -1.41 45.80
CA LEU A 454 10.60 -0.83 46.35
C LEU A 454 10.34 0.06 47.57
N LEU A 455 9.22 0.80 47.58
CA LEU A 455 8.84 1.65 48.71
C LEU A 455 8.47 0.85 49.96
N ALA A 456 7.99 -0.39 49.82
CA ALA A 456 7.72 -1.27 50.96
C ALA A 456 8.97 -1.52 51.83
N PHE A 457 10.17 -1.51 51.23
CA PHE A 457 11.43 -1.71 51.95
C PHE A 457 11.93 -0.48 52.72
N ASN A 458 11.26 0.68 52.61
CA ASN A 458 11.62 1.85 53.42
C ASN A 458 11.31 1.64 54.91
N ASN A 459 10.30 0.81 55.21
CA ASN A 459 9.83 0.56 56.58
C ASN A 459 10.36 -0.76 57.16
N SER A 460 10.85 -1.68 56.32
CA SER A 460 11.28 -3.02 56.73
C SER A 460 12.39 -3.54 55.82
N GLU A 461 13.44 -4.11 56.41
CA GLU A 461 14.62 -4.61 55.67
C GLU A 461 14.33 -5.93 54.93
N MET A 462 13.42 -6.73 55.47
CA MET A 462 12.89 -7.96 54.86
C MET A 462 11.37 -7.87 54.76
N VAL A 463 10.82 -8.25 53.61
CA VAL A 463 9.38 -8.27 53.35
C VAL A 463 9.01 -9.58 52.65
N SER A 464 7.96 -10.24 53.12
CA SER A 464 7.45 -11.48 52.52
C SER A 464 6.61 -11.22 51.27
N TYR A 465 6.46 -12.23 50.41
CA TYR A 465 5.60 -12.15 49.23
C TYR A 465 4.15 -11.79 49.58
N LYS A 466 3.60 -12.35 50.67
CA LYS A 466 2.24 -12.06 51.12
C LYS A 466 2.08 -10.61 51.58
N GLU A 467 3.03 -10.07 52.33
CA GLU A 467 3.00 -8.67 52.75
C GLU A 467 3.09 -7.72 51.55
N LEU A 468 3.90 -8.05 50.53
CA LEU A 468 3.94 -7.29 49.28
C LEU A 468 2.61 -7.36 48.53
N GLN A 469 1.97 -8.53 48.50
CA GLN A 469 0.66 -8.70 47.87
C GLN A 469 -0.44 -7.92 48.59
N GLU A 470 -0.47 -7.95 49.92
CA GLU A 470 -1.45 -7.23 50.73
C GLU A 470 -1.25 -5.71 50.68
N SER A 471 0.00 -5.24 50.71
CA SER A 471 0.31 -3.80 50.67
C SER A 471 0.09 -3.18 49.29
N THR A 472 0.39 -3.90 48.21
CA THR A 472 0.23 -3.39 46.84
C THR A 472 -1.11 -3.74 46.21
N GLN A 473 -1.81 -4.74 46.76
CA GLN A 473 -3.10 -5.27 46.25
C GLN A 473 -3.04 -5.63 44.75
N MET A 474 -1.87 -6.09 44.30
CA MET A 474 -1.62 -6.50 42.91
C MET A 474 -2.03 -7.96 42.67
N ASN A 475 -2.38 -8.26 41.42
CA ASN A 475 -2.61 -9.64 40.98
C ASN A 475 -1.30 -10.45 41.05
N GLU A 476 -1.36 -11.72 41.47
CA GLU A 476 -0.19 -12.61 41.65
C GLU A 476 0.73 -12.65 40.41
N LYS A 477 0.14 -12.79 39.22
CA LYS A 477 0.90 -12.84 37.95
C LYS A 477 1.69 -11.56 37.69
N GLU A 478 1.11 -10.41 37.96
CA GLU A 478 1.76 -9.10 37.76
C GLU A 478 2.81 -8.85 38.84
N LEU A 479 2.50 -9.20 40.10
CA LEU A 479 3.45 -9.08 41.21
C LEU A 479 4.68 -9.96 40.97
N GLN A 480 4.49 -11.23 40.59
CA GLN A 480 5.57 -12.15 40.29
C GLN A 480 6.47 -11.64 39.14
N LYS A 481 5.86 -11.08 38.08
CA LYS A 481 6.59 -10.48 36.96
C LYS A 481 7.36 -9.22 37.38
N THR A 482 6.77 -8.38 38.22
CA THR A 482 7.40 -7.18 38.77
C THR A 482 8.60 -7.53 39.64
N ILE A 483 8.45 -8.50 40.57
CA ILE A 483 9.52 -8.99 41.45
C ILE A 483 10.63 -9.63 40.63
N LYS A 484 10.30 -10.51 39.69
CA LYS A 484 11.29 -11.14 38.80
C LYS A 484 12.12 -10.11 38.05
N SER A 485 11.49 -9.05 37.53
CA SER A 485 12.20 -7.96 36.88
C SER A 485 13.16 -7.20 37.81
N LEU A 486 12.88 -7.12 39.11
CA LEU A 486 13.78 -6.49 40.08
C LEU A 486 14.92 -7.43 40.50
N LEU A 487 14.64 -8.73 40.59
CA LEU A 487 15.62 -9.79 40.88
C LEU A 487 16.62 -9.98 39.72
N ASP A 488 16.15 -9.95 38.47
CA ASP A 488 16.99 -10.06 37.27
C ASP A 488 18.02 -8.90 37.19
N VAL A 489 17.63 -7.70 37.65
CA VAL A 489 18.52 -6.53 37.77
C VAL A 489 19.37 -6.59 39.05
N LYS A 490 19.10 -7.54 39.94
CA LYS A 490 19.75 -7.72 41.25
C LYS A 490 19.56 -6.53 42.19
N MET A 491 18.39 -5.89 42.15
CA MET A 491 18.03 -4.82 43.09
C MET A 491 17.49 -5.35 44.41
N ILE A 492 16.83 -6.50 44.36
CA ILE A 492 16.35 -7.24 45.52
C ILE A 492 17.04 -8.61 45.54
N ASN A 493 17.26 -9.13 46.73
CA ASN A 493 17.72 -10.48 46.98
C ASN A 493 16.52 -11.35 47.37
N HIS A 494 16.63 -12.64 47.06
CA HIS A 494 15.64 -13.66 47.39
C HIS A 494 16.33 -14.67 48.32
N ASP A 495 15.72 -14.96 49.48
CA ASP A 495 16.35 -15.84 50.48
C ASP A 495 16.27 -17.32 50.12
N SER A 496 15.41 -17.70 49.17
CA SER A 496 15.25 -19.10 48.77
C SER A 496 16.30 -19.50 47.73
N GLN A 497 16.95 -20.64 47.92
CA GLN A 497 17.84 -21.25 46.91
C GLN A 497 17.10 -21.73 45.64
N LYS A 498 15.77 -21.60 45.57
CA LYS A 498 14.95 -22.02 44.43
C LYS A 498 14.77 -20.86 43.44
N GLU A 499 14.78 -21.17 42.14
CA GLU A 499 14.54 -20.18 41.07
C GLU A 499 13.09 -19.67 41.00
N GLU A 500 12.13 -20.37 41.63
CA GLU A 500 10.71 -20.01 41.61
C GLU A 500 10.28 -19.20 42.83
N ILE A 501 9.49 -18.16 42.59
CA ILE A 501 8.90 -17.30 43.62
C ILE A 501 7.69 -18.02 44.22
N GLU A 502 7.86 -18.55 45.44
CA GLU A 502 6.79 -19.17 46.25
C GLU A 502 6.15 -18.14 47.21
N ALA A 503 4.95 -18.42 47.73
CA ALA A 503 4.23 -17.52 48.64
C ALA A 503 4.93 -17.29 50.00
N GLU A 504 5.83 -18.18 50.39
CA GLU A 504 6.67 -18.08 51.61
C GLU A 504 8.00 -17.34 51.34
N SER A 505 8.22 -16.86 50.10
CA SER A 505 9.47 -16.18 49.76
C SER A 505 9.59 -14.87 50.52
N THR A 506 10.75 -14.66 51.15
CA THR A 506 11.18 -13.38 51.68
C THR A 506 12.14 -12.70 50.71
N PHE A 507 12.02 -11.38 50.65
CA PHE A 507 12.85 -10.53 49.83
C PHE A 507 13.55 -9.51 50.71
N SER A 508 14.79 -9.16 50.35
CA SER A 508 15.57 -8.12 50.99
C SER A 508 16.20 -7.19 49.96
N LEU A 509 16.58 -5.99 50.38
CA LEU A 509 17.21 -5.02 49.48
C LEU A 509 18.68 -5.39 49.25
N ASN A 510 19.16 -5.32 48.00
CA ASN A 510 20.56 -5.65 47.72
C ASN A 510 21.51 -4.50 48.11
N MET A 511 22.06 -4.57 49.31
CA MET A 511 23.04 -3.61 49.85
C MET A 511 24.37 -3.57 49.06
N SER A 512 24.65 -4.57 48.21
CA SER A 512 25.87 -4.68 47.41
C SER A 512 25.68 -4.33 45.92
N PHE A 513 24.53 -3.74 45.57
CA PHE A 513 24.20 -3.43 44.18
C PHE A 513 25.22 -2.48 43.55
N THR A 514 25.70 -2.84 42.35
CA THR A 514 26.58 -2.00 41.55
C THR A 514 26.12 -1.96 40.10
N SER A 515 26.12 -0.76 39.51
CA SER A 515 25.81 -0.54 38.10
C SER A 515 26.86 0.37 37.45
N LYS A 516 27.11 0.14 36.16
CA LYS A 516 27.99 0.99 35.34
C LYS A 516 27.45 2.42 35.17
N ARG A 517 26.13 2.61 35.30
CA ARG A 517 25.45 3.91 35.13
C ARG A 517 24.80 4.32 36.45
N THR A 518 24.98 5.58 36.84
CA THR A 518 24.32 6.19 38.01
C THR A 518 22.83 6.38 37.80
N LYS A 519 22.39 6.70 36.58
CA LYS A 519 20.97 6.70 36.16
C LYS A 519 20.72 5.60 35.14
N PHE A 520 19.77 4.72 35.42
CA PHE A 520 19.42 3.60 34.53
C PHE A 520 17.92 3.35 34.51
N LYS A 521 17.44 2.72 33.43
CA LYS A 521 16.06 2.31 33.28
C LYS A 521 15.95 0.81 33.47
N ILE A 522 15.05 0.37 34.34
CA ILE A 522 14.70 -1.03 34.43
C ILE A 522 13.82 -1.32 33.21
N THR A 523 14.44 -1.84 32.16
CA THR A 523 13.73 -2.21 30.95
C THR A 523 12.90 -3.45 31.25
N THR A 524 11.64 -3.25 31.60
CA THR A 524 10.70 -4.35 31.74
C THR A 524 10.50 -5.04 30.40
N SER A 525 10.40 -6.37 30.45
CA SER A 525 9.84 -7.22 29.39
C SER A 525 8.42 -6.79 28.94
N MET A 526 7.76 -5.90 29.69
CA MET A 526 6.48 -5.26 29.36
C MET A 526 6.50 -4.34 28.12
N GLN A 527 7.67 -3.93 27.63
CA GLN A 527 7.76 -3.10 26.41
C GLN A 527 7.77 -3.93 25.12
N ARG A 528 7.89 -5.26 25.19
CA ARG A 528 7.72 -6.16 24.04
C ARG A 528 6.28 -6.66 24.02
N ASP A 529 5.68 -6.62 22.83
CA ASP A 529 4.36 -7.20 22.62
C ASP A 529 4.39 -8.68 22.94
N THR A 530 3.63 -9.09 23.94
CA THR A 530 3.44 -10.51 24.22
C THR A 530 2.62 -11.14 23.07
N PRO A 531 2.80 -12.44 22.77
CA PRO A 531 1.95 -13.13 21.81
C PRO A 531 0.44 -12.98 22.13
N GLN A 532 0.11 -12.91 23.41
CA GLN A 532 -1.25 -12.67 23.90
C GLN A 532 -1.78 -11.28 23.52
N GLU A 533 -0.97 -10.21 23.63
CA GLU A 533 -1.36 -8.87 23.19
C GLU A 533 -1.61 -8.80 21.67
N VAL A 534 -0.81 -9.53 20.88
CA VAL A 534 -0.98 -9.59 19.43
C VAL A 534 -2.31 -10.25 19.08
N GLU A 535 -2.65 -11.36 19.74
CA GLU A 535 -3.91 -12.06 19.54
C GLU A 535 -5.11 -11.23 19.98
N GLN A 536 -5.02 -10.56 21.14
CA GLN A 536 -6.07 -9.64 21.60
C GLN A 536 -6.28 -8.48 20.62
N THR A 537 -5.20 -7.92 20.07
CA THR A 537 -5.28 -6.85 19.06
C THR A 537 -6.03 -7.35 17.82
N ARG A 538 -5.79 -8.59 17.39
CA ARG A 538 -6.48 -9.20 16.24
C ARG A 538 -7.95 -9.49 16.52
N SER A 539 -8.27 -10.07 17.67
CA SER A 539 -9.65 -10.30 18.09
C SER A 539 -10.45 -8.99 18.12
N ALA A 540 -9.86 -7.91 18.62
CA ALA A 540 -10.49 -6.59 18.63
C ALA A 540 -10.73 -6.02 17.21
N VAL A 541 -9.86 -6.32 16.25
CA VAL A 541 -10.08 -5.96 14.83
C VAL A 541 -11.30 -6.69 14.28
N ASP A 542 -11.44 -7.99 14.54
CA ASP A 542 -12.57 -8.78 14.02
C ASP A 542 -13.92 -8.33 14.62
N GLU A 543 -13.94 -7.96 15.90
CA GLU A 543 -15.12 -7.36 16.52
C GLU A 543 -15.48 -6.00 15.91
N ASP A 544 -14.48 -5.12 15.70
CA ASP A 544 -14.67 -3.83 15.05
C ASP A 544 -15.18 -3.99 13.62
N ARG A 545 -14.65 -4.95 12.86
CA ARG A 545 -15.14 -5.30 11.51
C ARG A 545 -16.61 -5.69 11.54
N LYS A 546 -17.03 -6.51 12.52
CA LYS A 546 -18.43 -6.92 12.67
C LYS A 546 -19.34 -5.72 12.93
N MET A 547 -18.96 -4.85 13.86
CA MET A 547 -19.73 -3.64 14.17
C MET A 547 -19.79 -2.68 12.97
N TYR A 548 -18.66 -2.49 12.28
CA TYR A 548 -18.58 -1.66 11.07
C TYR A 548 -19.49 -2.19 9.96
N LEU A 549 -19.43 -3.50 9.66
CA LEU A 549 -20.27 -4.12 8.63
C LEU A 549 -21.76 -4.01 8.99
N GLN A 550 -22.13 -4.22 10.26
CA GLN A 550 -23.51 -4.04 10.71
C GLN A 550 -23.99 -2.61 10.47
N ALA A 551 -23.21 -1.60 10.86
CA ALA A 551 -23.54 -0.20 10.64
C ALA A 551 -23.60 0.16 9.13
N ALA A 552 -22.69 -0.39 8.32
CA ALA A 552 -22.67 -0.20 6.87
C ALA A 552 -23.93 -0.77 6.21
N ILE A 553 -24.30 -2.02 6.54
CA ILE A 553 -25.52 -2.67 6.04
C ILE A 553 -26.75 -1.85 6.41
N VAL A 554 -26.89 -1.42 7.67
CA VAL A 554 -28.02 -0.60 8.11
C VAL A 554 -28.10 0.72 7.34
N ARG A 555 -26.97 1.42 7.12
CA ARG A 555 -26.96 2.66 6.34
C ARG A 555 -27.37 2.45 4.88
N ILE A 556 -26.87 1.40 4.24
CA ILE A 556 -27.21 1.06 2.85
C ILE A 556 -28.71 0.72 2.75
N MET A 557 -29.20 -0.16 3.62
CA MET A 557 -30.59 -0.60 3.64
C MET A 557 -31.55 0.54 3.98
N LYS A 558 -31.19 1.43 4.92
CA LYS A 558 -31.98 2.62 5.23
C LYS A 558 -32.15 3.55 4.02
N ALA A 559 -31.13 3.66 3.18
CA ALA A 559 -31.14 4.51 1.99
C ALA A 559 -31.87 3.86 0.80
N ARG A 560 -31.64 2.56 0.55
CA ARG A 560 -32.21 1.83 -0.60
C ARG A 560 -33.61 1.29 -0.34
N LYS A 561 -33.98 1.08 0.93
CA LYS A 561 -35.23 0.46 1.42
C LYS A 561 -35.42 -1.00 1.05
N ILE A 562 -35.18 -1.37 -0.21
CA ILE A 562 -35.26 -2.73 -0.73
C ILE A 562 -34.01 -3.01 -1.56
N LEU A 563 -33.34 -4.12 -1.30
CA LEU A 563 -32.14 -4.49 -2.05
C LEU A 563 -31.96 -6.01 -2.15
N ARG A 564 -31.52 -6.49 -3.31
CA ARG A 564 -31.20 -7.90 -3.53
C ARG A 564 -29.90 -8.30 -2.85
N HIS A 565 -29.79 -9.57 -2.45
CA HIS A 565 -28.65 -10.13 -1.72
C HIS A 565 -27.29 -9.83 -2.39
N ASN A 566 -27.15 -10.17 -3.66
CA ASN A 566 -25.89 -9.94 -4.39
C ASN A 566 -25.56 -8.45 -4.54
N ALA A 567 -26.56 -7.59 -4.73
CA ALA A 567 -26.35 -6.14 -4.82
C ALA A 567 -25.91 -5.56 -3.48
N LEU A 568 -26.54 -5.99 -2.37
CA LEU A 568 -26.16 -5.60 -1.02
C LEU A 568 -24.71 -6.00 -0.70
N ILE A 569 -24.32 -7.24 -1.02
CA ILE A 569 -22.94 -7.71 -0.81
C ILE A 569 -21.94 -6.83 -1.56
N GLN A 570 -22.20 -6.53 -2.84
CA GLN A 570 -21.30 -5.71 -3.65
C GLN A 570 -21.20 -4.27 -3.12
N GLU A 571 -22.32 -3.66 -2.68
CA GLU A 571 -22.32 -2.30 -2.12
C GLU A 571 -21.59 -2.24 -0.77
N VAL A 572 -21.74 -3.26 0.09
CA VAL A 572 -21.00 -3.40 1.34
C VAL A 572 -19.50 -3.58 1.10
N ILE A 573 -19.09 -4.41 0.14
CA ILE A 573 -17.69 -4.59 -0.24
C ILE A 573 -17.10 -3.26 -0.74
N ASN A 574 -17.80 -2.57 -1.64
CA ASN A 574 -17.33 -1.29 -2.18
C ASN A 574 -17.18 -0.21 -1.10
N GLN A 575 -18.12 -0.13 -0.14
CA GLN A 575 -18.01 0.82 0.97
C GLN A 575 -16.86 0.46 1.93
N SER A 576 -16.57 -0.83 2.13
CA SER A 576 -15.55 -1.31 3.08
C SER A 576 -14.13 -1.31 2.51
N LYS A 577 -13.98 -1.35 1.18
CA LYS A 577 -12.70 -1.53 0.46
C LYS A 577 -11.60 -0.53 0.83
N ALA A 578 -11.96 0.67 1.29
CA ALA A 578 -10.99 1.66 1.75
C ALA A 578 -10.29 1.25 3.08
N ARG A 579 -10.92 0.38 3.89
CA ARG A 579 -10.45 -0.04 5.21
C ARG A 579 -9.99 -1.50 5.24
N PHE A 580 -10.76 -2.41 4.66
CA PHE A 580 -10.46 -3.84 4.60
C PHE A 580 -11.31 -4.54 3.53
N ASN A 581 -10.93 -5.78 3.17
CA ASN A 581 -11.70 -6.60 2.25
C ASN A 581 -12.57 -7.61 3.03
N PRO A 582 -13.89 -7.36 3.20
CA PRO A 582 -14.73 -8.23 4.01
C PRO A 582 -14.97 -9.59 3.33
N SER A 583 -14.92 -10.67 4.11
CA SER A 583 -15.33 -11.98 3.61
C SER A 583 -16.85 -12.06 3.43
N ILE A 584 -17.30 -12.69 2.34
CA ILE A 584 -18.73 -12.90 2.07
C ILE A 584 -19.41 -13.64 3.24
N SER A 585 -18.71 -14.60 3.87
CA SER A 585 -19.23 -15.30 5.05
C SER A 585 -19.49 -14.37 6.22
N MET A 586 -18.65 -13.37 6.45
CA MET A 586 -18.82 -12.41 7.53
C MET A 586 -19.98 -11.46 7.27
N ILE A 587 -20.16 -11.01 6.03
CA ILE A 587 -21.31 -10.19 5.62
C ILE A 587 -22.61 -10.96 5.86
N LYS A 588 -22.69 -12.23 5.44
CA LYS A 588 -23.86 -13.09 5.68
C LYS A 588 -24.19 -13.21 7.18
N LYS A 589 -23.19 -13.48 8.02
CA LYS A 589 -23.39 -13.50 9.48
C LYS A 589 -23.89 -12.17 10.04
N CYS A 590 -23.42 -11.03 9.50
CA CYS A 590 -23.90 -9.71 9.92
C CYS A 590 -25.35 -9.46 9.49
N ILE A 591 -25.76 -9.91 8.30
CA ILE A 591 -27.14 -9.82 7.82
C ILE A 591 -28.08 -10.60 8.76
N GLU A 592 -27.76 -11.85 9.09
CA GLU A 592 -28.60 -12.65 10.01
C GLU A 592 -28.77 -11.95 11.38
N VAL A 593 -27.68 -11.42 11.95
CA VAL A 593 -27.76 -10.67 13.22
C VAL A 593 -28.62 -9.40 13.10
N LEU A 594 -28.65 -8.75 11.94
CA LEU A 594 -29.49 -7.57 11.71
C LEU A 594 -30.96 -7.92 11.47
N ILE A 595 -31.25 -9.13 10.96
CA ILE A 595 -32.59 -9.69 10.89
C ILE A 595 -33.11 -9.97 12.30
N ASP A 596 -32.30 -10.64 13.13
CA ASP A 596 -32.65 -10.93 14.53
C ASP A 596 -32.90 -9.65 15.33
N LYS A 597 -32.15 -8.59 15.04
CA LYS A 597 -32.30 -7.26 15.65
C LYS A 597 -33.42 -6.41 15.02
N GLN A 598 -34.18 -6.94 14.07
CA GLN A 598 -35.31 -6.27 13.40
C GLN A 598 -34.94 -4.98 12.65
N TYR A 599 -33.69 -4.82 12.21
CA TYR A 599 -33.30 -3.69 11.34
C TYR A 599 -33.67 -3.92 9.88
N ILE A 600 -33.62 -5.19 9.45
CA ILE A 600 -33.92 -5.64 8.10
C ILE A 600 -34.74 -6.94 8.18
N GLU A 601 -35.52 -7.24 7.16
CA GLU A 601 -36.25 -8.51 7.04
C GLU A 601 -36.07 -9.07 5.63
N ARG A 602 -36.40 -10.35 5.46
CA ARG A 602 -36.48 -10.96 4.13
C ARG A 602 -37.85 -10.65 3.53
N SER A 603 -37.85 -10.25 2.26
CA SER A 603 -39.07 -9.97 1.53
C SER A 603 -39.96 -11.22 1.44
N GLN A 604 -41.27 -11.04 1.53
CA GLN A 604 -42.23 -12.16 1.45
C GLN A 604 -42.27 -12.79 0.05
N THR A 605 -41.85 -12.06 -0.98
CA THR A 605 -41.87 -12.48 -2.38
C THR A 605 -40.60 -13.23 -2.81
N SER A 606 -39.46 -13.06 -2.12
CA SER A 606 -38.20 -13.72 -2.49
C SER A 606 -37.19 -13.77 -1.34
N ALA A 607 -36.55 -14.92 -1.15
CA ALA A 607 -35.48 -15.10 -0.16
C ALA A 607 -34.18 -14.34 -0.51
N ASP A 608 -34.04 -13.91 -1.76
CA ASP A 608 -32.87 -13.16 -2.27
C ASP A 608 -33.05 -11.63 -2.18
N GLU A 609 -34.10 -11.15 -1.50
CA GLU A 609 -34.41 -9.75 -1.35
C GLU A 609 -34.63 -9.37 0.12
N TYR A 610 -34.04 -8.25 0.52
CA TYR A 610 -34.19 -7.70 1.87
C TYR A 610 -34.97 -6.39 1.83
N SER A 611 -35.82 -6.18 2.83
CA SER A 611 -36.48 -4.89 3.12
C SER A 611 -35.95 -4.31 4.44
N TYR A 612 -35.90 -2.99 4.53
CA TYR A 612 -35.52 -2.25 5.73
C TYR A 612 -36.76 -1.94 6.59
N VAL A 613 -36.68 -2.22 7.90
CA VAL A 613 -37.86 -2.28 8.79
C VAL A 613 -37.91 -1.15 9.83
N ALA A 614 -36.76 -0.55 10.18
CA ALA A 614 -36.60 0.32 11.36
C ALA A 614 -36.80 1.83 11.16
#